data_AF-A0A511SYU3-F1
#
_entry.id   AF-A0A511SYU3-F1
#
_cell.length_a   1.000
_cell.length_b   1.000
_cell.length_c   1.000
_cell.angle_alpha   90.00
_cell.angle_beta   90.00
_cell.angle_gamma   90.00
#
_symmetry.space_group_name_H-M   'P 1'
#
loop_
_entity.id
_entity.type
_entity.pdbx_description
1 polymer ?
#
loop_
_entity_poly.entity_id
_entity_poly.type
_entity_poly.pdbx_seq_one_letter_code
_entity_poly.pdbx_strand_id
1 'polypeptide(L)'
;MKTCLVLLAALGASGCYDRASYVYGEPMEDLTLQVHDVTMGVHPSTTVLDDPNNPFVDSTPGTETKWLIQANAGPVASFYAWATLLARGPYGEAQYYVGLNLLGVYQNGLASQEDLPVVREMAIQAYQSVLDNFPDAVTYDATGTIPYELVTPAYKAIVEMGGTVTGGWVLVRTSSGADKAVRP
;
A
#
# COMPACT_ATOMS: atom_id res chain seq x y z
N MET A 1 43.42 3.49 65.60
CA MET A 1 43.72 4.36 64.45
C MET A 1 43.69 3.53 63.19
N LYS A 2 42.91 3.94 62.18
CA LYS A 2 43.07 3.68 60.73
C LYS A 2 42.95 2.20 60.28
N THR A 3 42.13 1.79 59.32
CA THR A 3 41.15 2.45 58.43
C THR A 3 40.42 1.29 57.73
N CYS A 4 39.09 1.39 57.57
CA CYS A 4 38.37 0.59 56.58
C CYS A 4 38.90 0.91 55.18
N LEU A 5 39.12 -0.11 54.34
CA LEU A 5 38.90 0.06 52.91
C LEU A 5 38.48 -1.26 52.27
N VAL A 6 37.21 -1.24 51.91
CA VAL A 6 36.45 -2.16 51.06
C VAL A 6 37.14 -2.32 49.71
N LEU A 7 37.15 -3.54 49.16
CA LEU A 7 36.98 -3.72 47.71
C LEU A 7 36.35 -5.08 47.41
N LEU A 8 35.03 -4.99 47.33
CA LEU A 8 34.07 -5.95 46.83
C LEU A 8 34.25 -6.17 45.30
N ALA A 9 33.97 -7.40 44.88
CA ALA A 9 33.27 -7.77 43.65
C ALA A 9 33.88 -7.36 42.29
N ALA A 10 34.81 -8.19 41.79
CA ALA A 10 35.12 -8.31 40.37
C ALA A 10 34.20 -9.34 39.68
N LEU A 11 32.90 -9.03 39.60
CA LEU A 11 31.91 -9.85 38.87
C LEU A 11 30.91 -8.93 38.16
N GLY A 12 31.03 -8.83 36.84
CA GLY A 12 29.99 -8.25 35.99
C GLY A 12 30.51 -7.37 34.88
N ALA A 13 30.95 -7.97 33.76
CA ALA A 13 30.87 -7.36 32.42
C ALA A 13 31.24 -8.38 31.33
N SER A 14 30.55 -9.52 31.28
CA SER A 14 30.51 -10.36 30.07
C SER A 14 29.08 -10.36 29.54
N GLY A 15 28.62 -9.19 29.11
CA GLY A 15 27.44 -9.09 28.25
C GLY A 15 27.91 -9.33 26.82
N CYS A 16 27.62 -10.50 26.26
CA CYS A 16 27.62 -10.70 24.81
C CYS A 16 26.50 -9.83 24.24
N TYR A 17 26.80 -8.57 23.95
CA TYR A 17 25.96 -7.76 23.10
C TYR A 17 26.40 -8.00 21.66
N ASP A 18 25.47 -8.42 20.82
CA ASP A 18 25.70 -8.38 19.37
C ASP A 18 26.06 -6.94 18.98
N ARG A 19 27.05 -6.81 18.11
CA ARG A 19 27.49 -5.51 17.59
C ARG A 19 26.27 -4.85 16.96
N ALA A 20 25.90 -3.66 17.43
CA ALA A 20 24.85 -2.86 16.80
C ALA A 20 25.19 -2.71 15.31
N SER A 21 24.36 -3.30 14.45
CA SER A 21 24.44 -3.09 13.02
C SER A 21 23.89 -1.70 12.71
N TYR A 22 24.65 -0.92 11.96
CA TYR A 22 24.12 0.31 11.37
C TYR A 22 23.14 -0.10 10.28
N VAL A 23 21.85 0.10 10.53
CA VAL A 23 20.83 0.03 9.48
C VAL A 23 20.84 1.39 8.78
N TYR A 24 21.29 1.41 7.54
CA TYR A 24 21.16 2.57 6.66
C TYR A 24 19.78 2.50 5.99
N GLY A 25 19.09 3.64 5.90
CA GLY A 25 17.85 3.71 5.14
C GLY A 25 18.14 3.53 3.65
N GLU A 26 17.42 2.62 3.00
CA GLU A 26 17.45 2.52 1.54
C GLU A 26 16.50 3.56 0.93
N PRO A 27 16.87 4.19 -0.20
CA PRO A 27 15.99 5.12 -0.89
C PRO A 27 14.74 4.36 -1.37
N MET A 28 13.57 4.85 -0.96
CA MET A 28 12.25 4.27 -1.32
C MET A 28 11.87 4.50 -2.80
N GLU A 29 12.67 5.26 -3.53
CA GLU A 29 12.44 5.65 -4.93
C GLU A 29 12.85 4.54 -5.91
N ASP A 30 13.83 3.71 -5.56
CA ASP A 30 14.45 2.71 -6.44
C ASP A 30 13.95 1.27 -6.19
N LEU A 31 12.85 1.12 -5.44
CA LEU A 31 12.29 -0.20 -5.15
C LEU A 31 11.68 -0.83 -6.39
N THR A 32 11.97 -2.12 -6.58
CA THR A 32 11.30 -3.00 -7.56
C THR A 32 10.36 -3.92 -6.81
N LEU A 33 9.10 -4.01 -7.26
CA LEU A 33 8.12 -4.91 -6.67
C LEU A 33 8.49 -6.37 -7.00
N GLN A 34 8.54 -7.18 -5.96
CA GLN A 34 8.60 -8.64 -6.07
C GLN A 34 7.22 -9.16 -5.67
N VAL A 35 6.55 -9.90 -6.55
CA VAL A 35 5.22 -10.43 -6.25
C VAL A 35 5.35 -11.59 -5.28
N HIS A 36 5.08 -11.34 -4.00
CA HIS A 36 5.08 -12.38 -2.96
C HIS A 36 3.85 -13.30 -3.06
N ASP A 37 2.68 -12.69 -3.25
CA ASP A 37 1.41 -13.38 -3.40
C ASP A 37 0.49 -12.58 -4.33
N VAL A 38 -0.21 -13.25 -5.25
CA VAL A 38 -1.01 -12.57 -6.28
C VAL A 38 -2.24 -11.83 -5.72
N THR A 39 -2.60 -12.05 -4.46
CA THR A 39 -3.73 -11.38 -3.79
C THR A 39 -3.27 -10.26 -2.86
N MET A 40 -1.96 -10.04 -2.70
CA MET A 40 -1.44 -9.01 -1.80
C MET A 40 -1.96 -7.61 -2.21
N GLY A 41 -2.52 -6.88 -1.24
CA GLY A 41 -3.13 -5.57 -1.51
C GLY A 41 -4.56 -5.62 -2.10
N VAL A 42 -5.14 -6.80 -2.27
CA VAL A 42 -6.55 -6.96 -2.68
C VAL A 42 -7.36 -7.48 -1.50
N HIS A 43 -8.28 -6.66 -0.98
CA HIS A 43 -9.18 -7.06 0.09
C HIS A 43 -10.01 -8.29 -0.31
N PRO A 44 -10.17 -9.32 0.56
CA PRO A 44 -9.83 -9.33 1.99
C PRO A 44 -8.45 -9.88 2.34
N SER A 45 -7.55 -10.07 1.37
CA SER A 45 -6.24 -10.66 1.62
C SER A 45 -5.37 -9.77 2.52
N THR A 46 -4.64 -10.43 3.42
CA THR A 46 -3.66 -9.80 4.32
C THR A 46 -2.23 -10.28 4.07
N THR A 47 -1.98 -11.05 3.00
CA THR A 47 -0.68 -11.66 2.70
C THR A 47 0.46 -10.66 2.55
N VAL A 48 0.15 -9.38 2.29
CA VAL A 48 1.13 -8.29 2.28
C VAL A 48 1.83 -8.10 3.64
N LEU A 49 1.23 -8.55 4.74
CA LEU A 49 1.84 -8.52 6.07
C LEU A 49 2.85 -9.66 6.29
N ASP A 50 2.84 -10.67 5.43
CA ASP A 50 3.76 -11.81 5.47
C ASP A 50 4.93 -11.65 4.46
N ASP A 51 4.87 -10.61 3.61
CA ASP A 51 5.86 -10.35 2.58
C ASP A 51 7.17 -9.80 3.20
N PRO A 52 8.31 -10.51 3.08
CA PRO A 52 9.59 -10.05 3.61
C PRO A 52 10.12 -8.77 2.95
N ASN A 53 9.59 -8.38 1.78
CA ASN A 53 9.98 -7.16 1.08
C ASN A 53 9.15 -5.94 1.50
N ASN A 54 8.11 -6.10 2.30
CA ASN A 54 7.27 -4.99 2.75
C ASN A 54 7.94 -4.24 3.92
N PRO A 55 8.38 -2.97 3.74
CA PRO A 55 9.08 -2.23 4.80
C PRO A 55 8.15 -1.73 5.92
N PHE A 56 6.82 -1.92 5.78
CA PHE A 56 5.82 -1.43 6.72
C PHE A 56 5.17 -2.54 7.56
N VAL A 57 5.65 -3.79 7.46
CA VAL A 57 5.12 -4.94 8.22
C VAL A 57 5.13 -4.66 9.72
N ASP A 58 6.19 -4.08 10.27
CA ASP A 58 6.26 -3.81 11.72
C ASP A 58 5.71 -2.43 12.13
N SER A 59 5.50 -1.54 11.16
CA SER A 59 5.09 -0.15 11.42
C SER A 59 4.16 0.36 10.33
N THR A 60 2.88 0.54 10.67
CA THR A 60 1.88 1.09 9.75
C THR A 60 2.03 2.61 9.62
N PRO A 61 2.09 3.15 8.39
CA PRO A 61 2.03 4.58 8.17
C PRO A 61 0.78 5.20 8.80
N GLY A 62 0.94 6.31 9.52
CA GLY A 62 -0.19 7.08 10.04
C GLY A 62 -0.94 7.86 8.97
N THR A 63 -2.01 8.56 9.36
CA THR A 63 -2.89 9.35 8.47
C THR A 63 -2.14 10.38 7.62
N GLU A 64 -1.17 11.09 8.20
CA GLU A 64 -0.37 12.07 7.45
C GLU A 64 0.78 11.42 6.68
N THR A 65 1.43 10.42 7.30
CA THR A 65 2.58 9.72 6.73
C THR A 65 2.23 9.02 5.42
N LYS A 66 1.02 8.44 5.31
CA LYS A 66 0.58 7.78 4.07
C LYS A 66 0.58 8.72 2.86
N TRP A 67 0.19 9.98 3.08
CA TRP A 67 0.17 11.00 2.03
C TRP A 67 1.58 11.51 1.69
N LEU A 68 2.46 11.63 2.70
CA LEU A 68 3.87 11.94 2.46
C LEU A 68 4.55 10.84 1.63
N ILE A 69 4.28 9.57 1.90
CA ILE A 69 4.78 8.45 1.10
C ILE A 69 4.19 8.52 -0.31
N GLN A 70 2.87 8.67 -0.45
CA GLN A 70 2.20 8.78 -1.75
C GLN A 70 2.74 9.91 -2.64
N ALA A 71 3.14 11.03 -2.04
CA ALA A 71 3.60 12.21 -2.76
C ALA A 71 5.10 12.21 -3.07
N ASN A 72 5.92 11.56 -2.23
CA ASN A 72 7.39 11.70 -2.29
C ASN A 72 8.13 10.38 -2.54
N ALA A 73 7.48 9.23 -2.37
CA ALA A 73 8.10 7.93 -2.59
C ALA A 73 7.75 7.36 -3.98
N GLY A 74 8.41 6.26 -4.36
CA GLY A 74 8.09 5.53 -5.59
C GLY A 74 6.76 4.76 -5.50
N PRO A 75 6.19 4.33 -6.65
CA PRO A 75 4.96 3.53 -6.68
C PRO A 75 5.01 2.27 -5.83
N VAL A 76 6.17 1.60 -5.74
CA VAL A 76 6.34 0.37 -4.95
C VAL A 76 6.23 0.64 -3.45
N ALA A 77 6.91 1.68 -2.95
CA ALA A 77 6.81 2.07 -1.54
C ALA A 77 5.37 2.51 -1.19
N SER A 78 4.76 3.30 -2.06
CA SER A 78 3.37 3.73 -1.90
C SER A 78 2.40 2.54 -1.89
N PHE A 79 2.59 1.57 -2.79
CA PHE A 79 1.83 0.34 -2.81
C PHE A 79 1.90 -0.40 -1.46
N TYR A 80 3.11 -0.66 -0.93
CA TYR A 80 3.26 -1.36 0.35
C TYR A 80 2.64 -0.59 1.52
N ALA A 81 2.76 0.74 1.53
CA ALA A 81 2.17 1.59 2.56
C ALA A 81 0.63 1.46 2.58
N TRP A 82 0.00 1.61 1.41
CA TRP A 82 -1.46 1.52 1.28
C TRP A 82 -1.99 0.10 1.47
N ALA A 83 -1.28 -0.92 0.98
CA ALA A 83 -1.65 -2.31 1.18
C ALA A 83 -1.55 -2.73 2.65
N THR A 84 -0.54 -2.26 3.38
CA THR A 84 -0.41 -2.48 4.83
C THR A 84 -1.55 -1.81 5.61
N LEU A 85 -1.90 -0.57 5.22
CA LEU A 85 -3.06 0.12 5.78
C LEU A 85 -4.35 -0.66 5.54
N LEU A 86 -4.59 -1.09 4.30
CA LEU A 86 -5.74 -1.88 3.91
C LEU A 86 -5.85 -3.19 4.69
N ALA A 87 -4.74 -3.92 4.85
CA ALA A 87 -4.72 -5.20 5.55
C ALA A 87 -5.05 -5.07 7.04
N ARG A 88 -4.71 -3.94 7.68
CA ARG A 88 -4.93 -3.70 9.12
C ARG A 88 -6.24 -2.98 9.42
N GLY A 89 -6.67 -2.12 8.51
CA GLY A 89 -7.90 -1.34 8.61
C GLY A 89 -8.46 -1.19 7.21
N PRO A 90 -9.34 -2.09 6.75
CA PRO A 90 -9.82 -2.07 5.38
C PRO A 90 -10.79 -0.91 5.15
N TYR A 91 -10.49 -0.06 4.16
CA TYR A 91 -11.39 0.99 3.67
C TYR A 91 -11.09 1.30 2.20
N GLY A 92 -12.09 1.84 1.49
CA GLY A 92 -12.03 1.96 0.04
C GLY A 92 -10.97 2.92 -0.52
N GLU A 93 -10.63 3.99 0.21
CA GLU A 93 -9.50 4.86 -0.19
C GLU A 93 -8.20 4.05 -0.23
N ALA A 94 -7.91 3.26 0.81
CA ALA A 94 -6.72 2.41 0.78
C ALA A 94 -6.74 1.41 -0.38
N GLN A 95 -7.89 0.76 -0.63
CA GLN A 95 -8.02 -0.18 -1.75
C GLN A 95 -7.79 0.49 -3.12
N TYR A 96 -8.32 1.71 -3.30
CA TYR A 96 -8.13 2.48 -4.53
C TYR A 96 -6.66 2.86 -4.74
N TYR A 97 -5.98 3.35 -3.70
CA TYR A 97 -4.57 3.71 -3.81
C TYR A 97 -3.66 2.50 -3.97
N VAL A 98 -4.05 1.31 -3.50
CA VAL A 98 -3.35 0.08 -3.91
C VAL A 98 -3.42 -0.12 -5.43
N GLY A 99 -4.61 -0.05 -6.02
CA GLY A 99 -4.79 -0.19 -7.47
C GLY A 99 -4.02 0.88 -8.26
N LEU A 100 -4.05 2.13 -7.80
CA LEU A 100 -3.33 3.26 -8.40
C LEU A 100 -1.82 3.03 -8.41
N ASN A 101 -1.26 2.58 -7.29
CA ASN A 101 0.17 2.37 -7.20
C ASN A 101 0.62 1.12 -7.96
N LEU A 102 -0.18 0.03 -8.00
CA LEU A 102 0.10 -1.14 -8.85
C LEU A 102 0.08 -0.78 -10.35
N LEU A 103 -0.87 0.05 -10.79
CA LEU A 103 -0.88 0.60 -12.14
C LEU A 103 0.41 1.39 -12.41
N GLY A 104 0.83 2.22 -11.46
CA GLY A 104 2.11 2.94 -11.53
C GLY A 104 3.32 2.01 -11.61
N VAL A 105 3.34 0.90 -10.87
CA VAL A 105 4.40 -0.13 -10.96
C VAL A 105 4.42 -0.75 -12.36
N TYR A 106 3.26 -1.13 -12.90
CA TYR A 106 3.15 -1.71 -14.23
C TYR A 106 3.61 -0.74 -15.33
N GLN A 107 3.11 0.49 -15.33
CA GLN A 107 3.42 1.49 -16.35
C GLN A 107 4.90 1.89 -16.37
N ASN A 108 5.55 1.90 -15.21
CA ASN A 108 6.95 2.28 -15.07
C ASN A 108 7.92 1.09 -15.15
N GLY A 109 7.42 -0.14 -15.34
CA GLY A 109 8.27 -1.33 -15.43
C GLY A 109 8.99 -1.66 -14.12
N LEU A 110 8.40 -1.34 -12.97
CA LEU A 110 9.01 -1.48 -11.63
C LEU A 110 8.81 -2.88 -11.03
N ALA A 111 8.77 -3.91 -11.86
CA ALA A 111 8.72 -5.31 -11.50
C ALA A 111 9.52 -6.12 -12.53
N SER A 112 9.76 -7.41 -12.27
CA SER A 112 10.37 -8.28 -13.28
C SER A 112 9.50 -8.32 -14.55
N GLN A 113 10.10 -8.55 -15.72
CA GLN A 113 9.33 -8.62 -16.98
C GLN A 113 8.28 -9.73 -16.98
N GLU A 114 8.54 -10.81 -16.23
CA GLU A 114 7.60 -11.92 -16.05
C GLU A 114 6.44 -11.55 -15.12
N ASP A 115 6.68 -10.70 -14.12
CA ASP A 115 5.68 -10.27 -13.15
C ASP A 115 4.83 -9.09 -13.63
N LEU A 116 5.29 -8.28 -14.58
CA LEU A 116 4.53 -7.10 -15.05
C LEU A 116 3.08 -7.42 -15.47
N PRO A 117 2.79 -8.49 -16.23
CA PRO A 117 1.42 -8.90 -16.50
C PRO A 117 0.62 -9.24 -15.23
N VAL A 118 1.26 -9.89 -14.25
CA VAL A 118 0.64 -10.23 -12.95
C VAL A 118 0.31 -8.96 -12.18
N VAL A 119 1.22 -7.99 -12.11
CA VAL A 119 1.01 -6.70 -11.45
C VAL A 119 -0.16 -5.93 -12.09
N ARG A 120 -0.30 -5.97 -13.42
CA ARG A 120 -1.45 -5.37 -14.11
C ARG A 120 -2.76 -6.05 -13.68
N GLU A 121 -2.79 -7.37 -13.60
CA GLU A 121 -3.98 -8.10 -13.13
C GLU A 121 -4.29 -7.79 -11.65
N MET A 122 -3.27 -7.68 -10.80
CA MET A 122 -3.45 -7.24 -9.41
C MET A 122 -4.04 -5.82 -9.34
N ALA A 123 -3.59 -4.89 -10.19
CA ALA A 123 -4.16 -3.54 -10.26
C ALA A 123 -5.65 -3.58 -10.65
N ILE A 124 -6.01 -4.39 -11.66
CA ILE A 124 -7.40 -4.60 -12.08
C ILE A 124 -8.23 -5.15 -10.92
N GLN A 125 -7.74 -6.16 -10.22
CA GLN A 125 -8.42 -6.76 -9.07
C GLN A 125 -8.57 -5.79 -7.91
N ALA A 126 -7.56 -4.96 -7.63
CA ALA A 126 -7.63 -3.93 -6.61
C ALA A 126 -8.71 -2.90 -6.93
N TYR A 127 -8.80 -2.43 -8.17
CA TYR A 127 -9.90 -1.54 -8.58
C TYR A 127 -11.26 -2.23 -8.57
N GLN A 128 -11.35 -3.49 -9.01
CA GLN A 128 -12.60 -4.26 -8.96
C GLN A 128 -13.06 -4.44 -7.50
N SER A 129 -12.13 -4.60 -6.55
CA SER A 129 -12.43 -4.64 -5.12
C SER A 129 -13.00 -3.32 -4.58
N VAL A 130 -12.62 -2.16 -5.13
CA VAL A 130 -13.30 -0.87 -4.81
C VAL A 130 -14.78 -0.97 -5.17
N LEU A 131 -15.09 -1.46 -6.37
CA LEU A 131 -16.46 -1.60 -6.87
C LEU A 131 -17.26 -2.60 -6.02
N ASP A 132 -16.68 -3.75 -5.70
CA ASP A 132 -17.41 -4.85 -5.07
C ASP A 132 -17.53 -4.70 -3.56
N ASN A 133 -16.49 -4.19 -2.90
CA ASN A 133 -16.42 -4.15 -1.43
C ASN A 133 -16.55 -2.72 -0.86
N PHE A 134 -16.28 -1.68 -1.66
CA PHE A 134 -16.26 -0.29 -1.19
C PHE A 134 -17.00 0.70 -2.12
N PRO A 135 -18.25 0.41 -2.54
CA PRO A 135 -18.95 1.20 -3.56
C PRO A 135 -19.29 2.65 -3.14
N ASP A 136 -19.29 2.94 -1.85
CA ASP A 136 -19.57 4.30 -1.34
C ASP A 136 -18.29 5.04 -0.93
N ALA A 137 -17.11 4.49 -1.27
CA ALA A 137 -15.84 5.06 -0.86
C ALA A 137 -15.54 6.39 -1.56
N VAL A 138 -14.95 7.28 -0.78
CA VAL A 138 -14.47 8.58 -1.22
C VAL A 138 -13.02 8.78 -0.81
N THR A 139 -12.32 9.63 -1.56
CA THR A 139 -11.07 10.27 -1.12
C THR A 139 -11.30 11.77 -1.03
N TYR A 140 -10.41 12.51 -0.38
CA TYR A 140 -10.55 13.94 -0.16
C TYR A 140 -9.45 14.73 -0.89
N ASP A 141 -9.72 15.99 -1.20
CA ASP A 141 -8.69 16.92 -1.65
C ASP A 141 -7.59 17.12 -0.60
N ALA A 142 -6.53 17.84 -0.97
CA ALA A 142 -5.41 18.14 -0.06
C ALA A 142 -5.83 18.94 1.20
N THR A 143 -7.01 19.58 1.20
CA THR A 143 -7.56 20.25 2.38
C THR A 143 -8.37 19.32 3.29
N GLY A 144 -8.62 18.08 2.86
CA GLY A 144 -9.43 17.10 3.57
C GLY A 144 -10.93 17.42 3.60
N THR A 145 -11.39 18.37 2.78
CA THR A 145 -12.74 18.95 2.90
C THR A 145 -13.67 18.52 1.76
N ILE A 146 -13.15 18.40 0.54
CA ILE A 146 -13.96 18.11 -0.64
C ILE A 146 -13.85 16.61 -0.97
N PRO A 147 -14.93 15.83 -0.84
CA PRO A 147 -14.91 14.41 -1.17
C PRO A 147 -15.07 14.16 -2.68
N TYR A 148 -14.41 13.11 -3.18
CA TYR A 148 -14.52 12.58 -4.52
C TYR A 148 -14.85 11.08 -4.48
N GLU A 149 -15.88 10.64 -5.20
CA GLU A 149 -16.23 9.22 -5.31
C GLU A 149 -15.14 8.42 -6.05
N LEU A 150 -14.88 7.20 -5.58
CA LEU A 150 -13.82 6.36 -6.12
C LEU A 150 -14.28 5.29 -7.11
N VAL A 151 -15.58 5.00 -7.17
CA VAL A 151 -16.13 3.93 -8.04
C VAL A 151 -15.96 4.24 -9.51
N THR A 152 -16.36 5.44 -9.95
CA THR A 152 -16.25 5.84 -11.36
C THR A 152 -14.80 5.82 -11.87
N PRO A 153 -13.80 6.41 -11.17
CA PRO A 153 -12.42 6.32 -11.62
C PRO A 153 -11.88 4.88 -11.55
N ALA A 154 -12.23 4.07 -10.55
CA ALA A 154 -11.83 2.67 -10.49
C ALA A 154 -12.38 1.85 -11.68
N TYR A 155 -13.64 2.03 -12.04
CA TYR A 155 -14.25 1.42 -13.22
C TYR A 155 -13.45 1.77 -14.49
N LYS A 156 -13.16 3.06 -14.67
CA LYS A 156 -12.44 3.55 -15.85
C LYS A 156 -11.02 2.98 -15.92
N ALA A 157 -10.31 2.91 -14.80
CA ALA A 157 -8.97 2.34 -14.74
C ALA A 157 -8.95 0.85 -15.15
N ILE A 158 -9.95 0.05 -14.74
CA ILE A 158 -10.09 -1.34 -15.19
C ILE A 158 -10.20 -1.41 -16.71
N VAL A 159 -11.11 -0.62 -17.30
CA VAL A 159 -11.35 -0.60 -18.75
C VAL A 159 -10.13 -0.09 -19.53
N GLU A 160 -9.46 0.95 -19.04
CA GLU A 160 -8.26 1.51 -19.65
C GLU A 160 -7.10 0.52 -19.68
N MET A 161 -6.95 -0.28 -18.62
CA MET A 161 -5.99 -1.38 -18.61
C MET A 161 -6.38 -2.50 -19.56
N GLY A 162 -7.60 -2.54 -20.09
CA GLY A 162 -8.14 -3.63 -20.92
C GLY A 162 -8.75 -4.79 -20.11
N GLY A 163 -9.04 -4.56 -18.82
CA GLY A 163 -9.80 -5.48 -17.99
C GLY A 163 -11.30 -5.41 -18.29
N THR A 164 -12.04 -6.43 -17.84
CA THR A 164 -13.50 -6.45 -17.91
C THR A 164 -14.07 -6.23 -16.52
N VAL A 165 -14.89 -5.20 -16.36
CA VAL A 165 -15.58 -4.93 -15.09
C VAL A 165 -16.64 -6.00 -14.84
N THR A 166 -16.67 -6.54 -13.63
CA THR A 166 -17.64 -7.57 -13.20
C THR A 166 -18.68 -7.00 -12.23
N GLY A 167 -19.57 -7.83 -11.67
CA GLY A 167 -20.50 -7.40 -10.60
C GLY A 167 -21.70 -6.57 -11.07
N GLY A 168 -21.97 -6.53 -12.38
CA GLY A 168 -23.13 -5.82 -12.95
C GLY A 168 -22.96 -4.30 -13.06
N TRP A 169 -21.76 -3.78 -12.78
CA TRP A 169 -21.45 -2.37 -12.93
C TRP A 169 -21.49 -1.94 -14.39
N VAL A 170 -22.07 -0.76 -14.65
CA VAL A 170 -22.12 -0.14 -15.96
C VAL A 170 -21.77 1.33 -15.88
N LEU A 171 -21.16 1.85 -16.94
CA LEU A 171 -20.88 3.28 -17.07
C LEU A 171 -22.07 3.97 -17.77
N VAL A 172 -22.72 4.89 -17.07
CA VAL A 172 -23.83 5.71 -17.61
C VAL A 172 -23.41 7.16 -17.76
N ARG A 173 -24.02 7.85 -18.72
CA ARG A 173 -23.86 9.30 -18.88
C ARG A 173 -24.94 10.01 -18.07
N THR A 174 -24.56 10.87 -17.14
CA THR A 174 -25.50 11.67 -16.34
C THR A 174 -26.14 12.77 -17.18
N SER A 175 -27.20 13.39 -16.66
CA SER A 175 -27.85 14.56 -17.29
C SER A 175 -26.91 15.77 -17.43
N SER A 176 -25.86 15.86 -16.60
CA SER A 176 -24.80 16.87 -16.71
C SER A 176 -23.72 16.52 -17.74
N GLY A 177 -23.79 15.35 -18.38
CA GLY A 177 -22.80 14.90 -19.34
C GLY A 177 -21.54 14.27 -18.71
N ALA A 178 -21.52 14.05 -17.39
CA ALA A 178 -20.44 13.32 -16.73
C ALA A 178 -20.67 11.80 -16.86
N ASP A 179 -19.59 11.02 -16.91
CA ASP A 179 -19.72 9.57 -16.77
C ASP A 179 -19.85 9.21 -15.30
N LYS A 180 -20.71 8.24 -14.99
CA LYS A 180 -20.89 7.70 -13.65
C LYS A 180 -20.99 6.19 -13.71
N ALA A 181 -20.20 5.49 -12.90
CA ALA A 181 -20.36 4.06 -12.72
C ALA A 181 -21.53 3.79 -11.76
N VAL A 182 -22.45 2.94 -12.16
CA VAL A 182 -23.64 2.56 -11.37
C VAL A 182 -23.82 1.05 -11.42
N ARG A 183 -24.38 0.50 -10.33
CA ARG A 183 -24.87 -0.87 -10.28
C ARG A 183 -26.41 -0.82 -10.28
N PRO A 184 -27.07 -1.11 -11.42
CA PRO A 184 -28.52 -1.04 -11.56
C PRO A 184 -29.26 -2.10 -10.75
#